data_AF-A0A3N5FR63-F1
#
_entry.id   AF-A0A3N5FR63-F1
#
_cell.length_a   1.000
_cell.length_b   1.000
_cell.length_c   1.000
_cell.angle_alpha   90.00
_cell.angle_beta   90.00
_cell.angle_gamma   90.00
#
_symmetry.space_group_name_H-M   'P 1'
#
loop_
_entity.id
_entity.type
_entity.pdbx_description
1 polymer ?
#
loop_
_entity_poly.entity_id
_entity_poly.type
_entity_poly.pdbx_seq_one_letter_code
_entity_poly.pdbx_strand_id
1 'polypeptide(L)' 'MMLRETASRRSGSTLRVLSLSVVWVAATMAAPVAGAQVAPANWQPPRTADGRPDLQGVWTNATITPLERP' A
#
# COMPACT_ATOMS: atom_id res chain seq x y z
N MET A 1 -52.18 -31.33 2.09
CA MET A 1 -51.95 -30.62 3.37
C MET A 1 -50.45 -30.38 3.54
N MET A 2 -50.02 -29.15 3.24
CA MET A 2 -48.80 -28.43 3.67
C MET A 2 -47.40 -29.09 3.59
N LEU A 3 -46.77 -29.01 2.41
CA LEU A 3 -45.31 -28.87 2.22
C LEU A 3 -44.93 -27.39 2.30
N ARG A 4 -44.21 -26.92 3.34
CA ARG A 4 -43.48 -25.62 3.31
C ARG A 4 -42.34 -25.53 4.37
N GLU A 5 -41.27 -26.32 4.27
CA GLU A 5 -39.99 -25.98 4.94
C GLU A 5 -39.20 -25.01 4.05
N THR A 6 -39.10 -23.70 4.36
CA THR A 6 -38.10 -22.81 3.72
C THR A 6 -37.80 -21.51 4.50
N ALA A 7 -37.81 -21.52 5.84
CA ALA A 7 -37.59 -20.29 6.62
C ALA A 7 -36.15 -20.00 7.06
N SER A 8 -35.17 -20.90 6.88
CA SER A 8 -33.85 -20.75 7.56
C SER A 8 -32.61 -20.67 6.65
N ARG A 9 -32.76 -20.54 5.33
CA ARG A 9 -31.61 -20.65 4.41
C ARG A 9 -30.97 -19.33 3.95
N ARG A 10 -31.50 -18.16 4.32
CA ARG A 10 -31.03 -16.85 3.80
C ARG A 10 -30.03 -16.09 4.70
N SER A 11 -29.85 -16.47 5.96
CA SER A 11 -28.98 -15.74 6.90
C SER A 11 -27.51 -16.18 6.87
N GLY A 12 -27.25 -17.45 6.55
CA GLY A 12 -25.88 -17.98 6.55
C GLY A 12 -25.00 -17.46 5.41
N SER A 13 -25.59 -17.04 4.28
CA SER A 13 -24.83 -16.57 3.11
C SER A 13 -24.31 -15.14 3.29
N THR A 14 -25.10 -14.24 3.85
CA THR A 14 -24.71 -12.85 4.12
C THR A 14 -23.59 -12.76 5.15
N LEU A 15 -23.65 -13.55 6.22
CA LEU A 15 -22.60 -13.62 7.23
C LEU A 15 -21.27 -14.15 6.66
N ARG A 16 -21.33 -15.11 5.73
CA ARG A 16 -20.15 -15.67 5.05
C ARG A 16 -19.50 -14.67 4.08
N VAL A 17 -20.31 -13.88 3.37
CA VAL A 17 -19.80 -12.83 2.46
C VAL A 17 -19.11 -11.73 3.26
N LEU A 18 -19.70 -11.33 4.39
CA LEU A 18 -19.08 -10.36 5.30
C LEU A 18 -17.76 -10.88 5.87
N SER A 19 -17.71 -12.14 6.33
CA SER A 19 -16.47 -12.72 6.85
C SER A 19 -15.38 -12.81 5.78
N LEU A 20 -15.73 -13.17 4.54
CA LEU A 20 -14.76 -13.19 3.43
C LEU A 20 -14.27 -11.79 3.10
N SER A 21 -15.14 -10.77 3.13
CA SER A 21 -14.74 -9.38 2.86
C SER A 21 -13.77 -8.83 3.91
N VAL A 22 -13.92 -9.19 5.18
CA VAL A 22 -13.00 -8.80 6.25
C VAL A 22 -11.62 -9.42 6.05
N VAL A 23 -11.56 -10.70 5.66
CA VAL A 23 -10.29 -11.39 5.37
C VAL A 23 -9.58 -10.73 4.18
N TRP A 24 -10.31 -10.36 3.13
CA TRP A 24 -9.75 -9.66 1.97
C TRP A 24 -9.19 -8.27 2.32
N VAL A 25 -9.90 -7.49 3.13
CA VAL A 25 -9.41 -6.17 3.58
C VAL A 25 -8.17 -6.31 4.47
N ALA A 26 -8.13 -7.29 5.36
CA ALA A 26 -6.94 -7.55 6.18
C ALA A 26 -5.73 -7.95 5.32
N ALA A 27 -5.94 -8.72 4.25
CA ALA A 27 -4.87 -9.14 3.35
C ALA A 27 -4.26 -7.98 2.56
N THR A 28 -5.03 -6.95 2.17
CA THR A 28 -4.50 -5.80 1.42
C THR A 28 -3.74 -4.80 2.30
N MET A 29 -4.06 -4.72 3.60
CA MET A 29 -3.34 -3.85 4.55
C MET A 29 -1.91 -4.32 4.84
N ALA A 30 -1.61 -5.60 4.62
CA ALA A 30 -0.26 -6.15 4.79
C ALA A 30 0.58 -6.12 3.50
N ALA A 31 0.00 -5.67 2.38
CA ALA A 31 0.71 -5.62 1.12
C ALA A 31 1.74 -4.46 1.14
N PRO A 32 3.02 -4.72 0.82
CA PRO A 32 4.01 -3.66 0.70
C PRO A 32 3.60 -2.71 -0.44
N VAL A 33 3.49 -1.42 -0.13
CA VAL A 33 3.21 -0.38 -1.12
C VAL A 33 4.40 -0.31 -2.08
N ALA A 34 4.18 -0.63 -3.36
CA ALA A 34 5.17 -0.41 -4.41
C ALA A 34 5.44 1.11 -4.48
N GLY A 35 6.60 1.55 -3.95
CA GLY A 35 6.95 2.96 -3.77
C GLY A 35 7.26 3.38 -2.33
N ALA A 36 7.14 2.47 -1.34
CA ALA A 36 7.66 2.70 0.01
C ALA A 36 9.20 2.66 -0.02
N GLN A 37 9.84 3.77 -0.36
CA GLN A 37 11.28 3.93 -0.17
C GLN A 37 11.55 3.98 1.33
N VAL A 38 11.90 2.84 1.91
CA VAL A 38 12.46 2.76 3.25
C VAL A 38 13.83 3.44 3.17
N ALA A 39 13.90 4.72 3.56
CA ALA A 39 15.18 5.36 3.80
C ALA A 39 15.96 4.49 4.80
N PRO A 40 17.27 4.29 4.63
CA PRO A 40 18.05 3.55 5.61
C PRO A 40 17.82 4.19 6.98
N ALA A 41 17.47 3.38 7.97
CA ALA A 41 17.12 3.85 9.31
C ALA A 41 18.18 4.79 9.93
N ASN A 42 19.41 4.73 9.41
CA ASN A 42 20.57 5.46 9.89
C ASN A 42 21.19 6.41 8.84
N TRP A 43 20.47 6.76 7.77
CA TRP A 43 21.04 7.70 6.80
C TRP A 43 21.05 9.12 7.36
N GLN A 44 22.24 9.71 7.48
CA GLN A 44 22.42 11.11 7.80
C GLN A 44 23.13 11.80 6.64
N PRO A 45 22.55 12.86 6.06
CA PRO A 45 23.23 13.61 5.01
C PRO A 45 24.50 14.26 5.59
N PRO A 46 25.60 14.37 4.80
CA PRO A 46 26.74 15.19 5.17
C PRO A 46 26.27 16.61 5.54
N ARG A 47 26.97 17.27 6.48
CA ARG A 47 26.60 18.61 6.94
C ARG A 47 27.71 19.62 6.70
N THR A 48 27.30 20.85 6.39
CA THR A 48 28.18 22.01 6.31
C THR A 48 28.67 22.43 7.70
N ALA A 49 29.69 23.29 7.78
CA ALA A 49 30.24 23.78 9.05
C ALA A 49 29.20 24.53 9.92
N ASP A 50 28.19 25.13 9.29
CA ASP A 50 27.03 25.77 9.91
C ASP A 50 25.85 24.81 10.18
N GLY A 51 26.04 23.50 9.95
CA GLY A 51 25.11 22.44 10.37
C GLY A 51 23.97 22.12 9.40
N ARG A 52 23.94 22.72 8.20
CA ARG A 52 22.91 22.43 7.19
C ARG A 52 23.28 21.17 6.40
N PRO A 53 22.31 20.42 5.85
CA PRO A 53 22.62 19.34 4.91
C PRO A 53 23.43 19.87 3.73
N ASP A 54 24.55 19.20 3.45
CA ASP A 54 25.41 19.50 2.32
C ASP A 54 24.89 18.79 1.07
N LEU A 55 24.44 19.59 0.10
CA LEU A 55 23.88 19.15 -1.17
C LEU A 55 24.81 19.43 -2.35
N GLN A 56 26.09 19.74 -2.10
CA GLN A 56 27.07 20.11 -3.14
C GLN A 56 27.66 18.91 -3.91
N GLY A 57 27.08 17.71 -3.77
CA GLY A 57 27.54 16.48 -4.45
C GLY A 57 27.23 16.45 -5.95
N VAL A 58 27.66 15.37 -6.62
CA VAL A 58 27.36 15.13 -8.04
C VAL A 58 25.96 14.55 -8.18
N TRP A 59 25.06 15.29 -8.83
CA TRP A 59 23.70 14.85 -9.13
C TRP A 59 23.63 14.36 -10.58
N THR A 60 23.11 13.14 -10.82
CA THR A 60 22.96 12.56 -12.16
C THR A 60 21.51 12.19 -12.45
N ASN A 61 21.10 12.36 -13.70
CA ASN A 61 19.80 11.98 -14.24
C ASN A 61 19.91 10.74 -15.14
N ALA A 62 20.78 9.79 -14.77
CA ALA A 62 21.13 8.62 -15.58
C ALA A 62 19.91 7.79 -16.04
N THR A 63 18.77 7.90 -15.34
CA THR A 63 17.55 7.13 -15.61
C THR A 63 16.33 8.04 -15.81
N ILE A 64 16.49 9.24 -16.36
CA ILE A 64 15.34 10.13 -16.60
C ILE A 64 14.45 9.61 -17.73
N THR A 65 13.14 9.60 -17.51
CA THR A 65 12.15 9.25 -18.54
C THR A 65 11.97 10.42 -19.52
N PRO A 66 12.06 10.20 -20.85
CA PRO A 66 11.77 11.23 -21.84
C PRO A 66 10.32 11.73 -21.76
N LEU A 67 10.11 13.05 -21.89
CA LEU A 67 8.80 13.69 -21.95
C LEU A 67 8.58 14.24 -23.36
N GLU A 68 7.53 13.76 -24.04
CA GLU A 68 7.06 14.32 -25.31
C GLU A 68 5.89 15.27 -25.06
N ARG A 69 5.85 16.36 -25.82
CA ARG A 69 4.74 17.31 -25.78
C ARG A 69 3.68 16.85 -26.81
N PRO A 70 2.41 16.67 -26.43
CA PRO A 70 1.33 16.31 -27.35
C PRO A 70 0.97 17.47 -28.30
#